data_AF-A0A316VL74-F1
#
_entry.id   AF-A0A316VL74-F1
#
_cell.length_a   1.000
_cell.length_b   1.000
_cell.length_c   1.000
_cell.angle_alpha   90.00
_cell.angle_beta   90.00
_cell.angle_gamma   90.00
#
_symmetry.space_group_name_H-M   'P 1'
#
loop_
_entity.id
_entity.type
_entity.pdbx_description
1 polymer ?
#
loop_
_entity_poly.entity_id
_entity_poly.type
_entity_poly.pdbx_seq_one_letter_code
_entity_poly.pdbx_strand_id
1 'polypeptide(L)'
;RSKRRLNNDLLRNYYGLDSGSVTPNSIASGTGPMGIDNTALGTTSTFKKIMQQRSLSQLLKEESDLLTEIRELDGERQSLVYNHHHELVSASETMKNMKEQADALLPSMNAMQSSLQSISSTSESLVLPKEITQSLRVKQSSANSRSHSDILAKAQPVIELPQRLRDAVLLGNGQEGLTKAQGLWGSLESVLANWDEAGVKGAKEIMNECRQVLRQAQQ
;
A
#
# COMPACT_ATOMS: atom_id res chain seq x y z
N ARG A 1 5.36 4.40 27.56
CA ARG A 1 3.91 4.74 27.64
C ARG A 1 3.59 5.97 28.51
N SER A 2 4.44 6.39 29.46
CA SER A 2 4.15 7.52 30.39
C SER A 2 4.22 8.94 29.77
N LYS A 3 5.21 9.21 28.91
CA LYS A 3 5.41 10.54 28.28
C LYS A 3 4.21 11.08 27.49
N ARG A 4 3.45 10.20 26.82
CA ARG A 4 2.27 10.58 26.04
C ARG A 4 1.09 11.02 26.93
N ARG A 5 1.02 10.51 28.16
CA ARG A 5 -0.01 10.91 29.14
C ARG A 5 0.32 12.27 29.74
N LEU A 6 1.57 12.48 30.15
CA LEU A 6 2.06 13.77 30.65
C LEU A 6 1.88 14.90 29.65
N ASN A 7 2.19 14.65 28.37
CA ASN A 7 2.03 15.66 27.33
C ASN A 7 0.55 15.97 27.07
N ASN A 8 -0.31 14.95 27.15
CA ASN A 8 -1.75 15.14 27.04
C ASN A 8 -2.31 15.94 28.23
N ASP A 9 -1.85 15.65 29.46
CA ASP A 9 -2.26 16.38 30.67
C ASP A 9 -1.77 17.84 30.64
N LEU A 10 -0.55 18.08 30.15
CA LEU A 10 0.00 19.44 29.97
C LEU A 10 -0.81 20.25 28.95
N LEU A 11 -1.12 19.66 27.80
CA LEU A 11 -1.98 20.27 26.78
C LEU A 11 -3.38 20.53 27.33
N ARG A 12 -3.92 19.59 28.10
CA ARG A 12 -5.25 19.68 28.69
C ARG A 12 -5.34 20.79 29.74
N ASN A 13 -4.28 20.98 30.53
CA ASN A 13 -4.13 22.12 31.45
C ASN A 13 -3.98 23.45 30.70
N TYR A 14 -3.19 23.47 29.61
CA TYR A 14 -3.00 24.66 28.78
C TYR A 14 -4.31 25.15 28.13
N TYR A 15 -5.19 24.23 27.73
CA TYR A 15 -6.50 24.54 27.14
C TYR A 15 -7.65 24.57 28.18
N GLY A 16 -7.36 24.44 29.48
CA GLY A 16 -8.39 24.53 30.54
C GLY A 16 -9.45 23.41 30.51
N LEU A 17 -9.18 22.29 29.83
CA LEU A 17 -10.14 21.22 29.55
C LEU A 17 -10.38 20.27 30.73
N ASP A 18 -9.80 20.54 31.90
CA ASP A 18 -10.01 19.78 33.14
C ASP A 18 -11.03 20.43 34.08
N SER A 19 -11.50 21.64 33.77
CA SER A 19 -12.57 22.30 34.53
C SER A 19 -13.93 22.01 33.91
N GLY A 20 -14.56 20.92 34.35
CA GLY A 20 -15.97 20.69 34.08
C GLY A 20 -16.81 21.88 34.55
N SER A 21 -17.43 22.58 33.60
CA SER A 21 -18.27 23.77 33.78
C SER A 21 -17.54 25.09 34.07
N VAL A 22 -16.79 25.60 33.08
CA VAL A 22 -16.63 27.05 32.90
C VAL A 22 -16.79 27.42 31.42
N THR A 23 -17.67 28.38 31.18
CA THR A 23 -17.92 29.08 29.91
C THR A 23 -16.63 29.60 29.27
N PRO A 24 -16.59 29.81 27.94
CA PRO A 24 -15.37 30.09 27.16
C PRO A 24 -14.84 31.52 27.36
N ASN A 25 -14.55 31.91 28.61
CA ASN A 25 -14.10 33.26 28.97
C ASN A 25 -12.83 33.27 29.85
N SER A 26 -12.13 32.15 29.99
CA SER A 26 -10.93 32.05 30.84
C SER A 26 -9.61 32.46 30.15
N ILE A 27 -9.66 33.14 29.00
CA ILE A 27 -8.52 33.95 28.53
C ILE A 27 -8.52 35.33 29.22
N ALA A 28 -9.56 35.64 29.99
CA ALA A 28 -9.68 36.88 30.75
C ALA A 28 -9.47 36.65 32.24
N SER A 29 -8.28 36.18 32.65
CA SER A 29 -7.84 36.24 34.06
C SER A 29 -7.49 37.67 34.52
N GLY A 30 -8.21 38.67 34.00
CA GLY A 30 -8.11 40.09 34.33
C GLY A 30 -9.44 40.84 34.33
N THR A 31 -10.59 40.18 34.07
CA THR A 31 -11.90 40.86 33.92
C THR A 31 -12.98 40.36 34.88
N GLY A 32 -12.58 39.79 36.03
CA GLY A 32 -13.49 39.75 37.16
C GLY A 32 -13.97 41.16 37.52
N PRO A 33 -15.08 41.33 38.25
CA PRO A 33 -15.55 42.65 38.70
C PRO A 33 -14.52 43.38 39.61
N MET A 34 -13.45 42.71 40.04
CA MET A 34 -12.26 43.26 40.69
C MET A 34 -10.95 43.00 39.91
N GLY A 35 -11.02 42.83 38.60
CA GLY A 35 -9.84 42.78 37.75
C GLY A 35 -9.21 44.16 37.64
N ILE A 36 -7.88 44.24 37.78
CA ILE A 36 -7.12 45.51 37.75
C ILE A 36 -7.34 46.28 36.44
N ASP A 37 -7.64 45.58 35.35
CA ASP A 37 -7.95 46.15 34.03
C ASP A 37 -9.42 46.59 33.85
N ASN A 38 -10.26 46.42 34.86
CA ASN A 38 -11.60 46.99 34.84
C ASN A 38 -11.48 48.50 35.00
N THR A 39 -11.60 49.24 33.91
CA THR A 39 -11.62 50.71 33.90
C THR A 39 -12.77 51.32 34.74
N ALA A 40 -13.69 50.48 35.25
CA ALA A 40 -14.70 50.85 36.23
C ALA A 40 -14.23 50.81 37.70
N LEU A 41 -13.02 50.31 38.00
CA LEU A 41 -12.34 50.63 39.25
C LEU A 41 -12.04 52.12 39.20
N GLY A 42 -12.91 52.92 39.81
CA GLY A 42 -12.62 54.33 40.04
C GLY A 42 -11.37 54.46 40.90
N THR A 43 -10.19 54.44 40.27
CA THR A 43 -8.86 54.48 40.89
C THR A 43 -8.73 55.68 41.83
N THR A 44 -9.36 56.79 41.47
CA THR A 44 -9.47 57.98 42.31
C THR A 44 -10.29 57.75 43.58
N SER A 45 -11.34 56.93 43.52
CA SER A 45 -12.20 56.61 44.66
C SER A 45 -11.59 55.55 45.60
N THR A 46 -10.87 54.57 45.05
CA THR A 46 -10.15 53.57 45.85
C THR A 46 -8.92 54.21 46.50
N PHE A 47 -8.17 55.03 45.75
CA PHE A 47 -7.06 55.81 46.28
C PHE A 47 -7.50 56.75 47.40
N LYS A 48 -8.61 57.48 47.23
CA LYS A 48 -9.16 58.35 48.28
C LYS A 48 -9.57 57.57 49.52
N LYS A 49 -10.16 56.37 49.36
CA LYS A 49 -10.48 55.48 50.50
C LYS A 49 -9.22 55.02 51.23
N ILE A 50 -8.18 54.63 50.50
CA ILE A 50 -6.88 54.21 51.07
C ILE A 50 -6.25 55.36 51.86
N MET A 51 -6.22 56.58 51.31
CA MET A 51 -5.71 57.77 52.00
C MET A 51 -6.49 58.14 53.27
N GLN A 52 -7.80 57.87 53.31
CA GLN A 52 -8.63 58.17 54.48
C GLN A 52 -8.56 57.09 55.57
N GLN A 53 -8.24 55.84 55.21
CA GLN A 53 -8.31 54.69 56.11
C GLN A 53 -6.94 54.23 56.64
N ARG A 54 -5.84 54.54 55.95
CA ARG A 54 -4.49 54.08 56.31
C ARG A 54 -3.68 55.16 57.02
N SER A 55 -2.81 54.76 57.95
CA SER A 55 -1.82 55.66 58.54
C SER A 55 -0.62 55.87 57.61
N LEU A 56 0.11 56.97 57.77
CA LEU A 56 1.29 57.29 56.93
C LEU A 56 2.34 56.17 56.90
N SER A 57 2.56 55.51 58.04
CA SER A 57 3.48 54.36 58.15
C SER A 57 3.03 53.14 57.34
N GLN A 58 1.71 52.91 57.25
CA GLN A 58 1.16 51.84 56.41
C GLN A 58 1.27 52.19 54.93
N LEU A 59 1.05 53.46 54.58
CA LEU A 59 1.17 53.94 53.20
C LEU A 59 2.61 53.83 52.68
N LEU A 60 3.60 54.20 53.49
CA LEU A 60 5.02 54.06 53.12
C LEU A 60 5.44 52.60 52.93
N LYS A 61 4.88 51.69 53.75
CA LYS A 61 5.14 50.26 53.58
C LYS A 61 4.51 49.74 52.29
N GLU A 62 3.25 50.11 52.04
CA GLU A 62 2.52 49.74 50.83
C GLU A 62 3.20 50.30 49.57
N GLU A 63 3.75 51.51 49.62
CA GLU A 63 4.56 52.08 48.54
C GLU A 63 5.83 51.24 48.28
N SER A 64 6.54 50.85 49.34
CA SER A 64 7.73 49.98 49.21
C SER A 64 7.36 48.63 48.60
N ASP A 65 6.26 48.02 49.05
CA ASP A 65 5.78 46.73 48.57
C ASP A 65 5.35 46.83 47.08
N LEU A 66 4.62 47.89 46.71
CA LEU A 66 4.25 48.16 45.30
C LEU A 66 5.48 48.41 44.42
N LEU A 67 6.50 49.12 44.91
CA LEU A 67 7.75 49.30 44.17
C LEU A 67 8.48 47.98 43.92
N THR A 68 8.41 47.03 44.86
CA THR A 68 8.95 45.69 44.65
C THR A 68 8.12 44.91 43.63
N GLU A 69 6.80 44.96 43.71
CA GLU A 69 5.89 44.30 42.78
C GLU A 69 6.05 44.84 41.35
N ILE A 70 6.17 46.16 41.18
CA ILE A 70 6.42 46.79 39.87
C ILE A 70 7.72 46.27 39.25
N ARG A 71 8.77 46.11 40.06
CA ARG A 71 10.07 45.58 39.57
C ARG A 71 9.98 44.11 39.20
N GLU A 72 9.25 43.33 39.99
CA GLU A 72 9.00 41.91 39.70
C GLU A 72 8.19 41.75 38.40
N LEU A 73 7.09 42.49 38.26
CA LEU A 73 6.26 42.50 37.06
C LEU A 73 7.03 42.95 35.82
N ASP A 74 7.93 43.94 35.92
CA ASP A 74 8.76 44.33 34.77
C ASP A 74 9.78 43.22 34.43
N GLY A 75 10.31 42.52 35.43
CA GLY A 75 11.14 41.34 35.24
C GLY A 75 10.40 40.20 34.52
N GLU A 76 9.18 39.90 34.95
CA GLU A 76 8.30 38.91 34.32
C GLU A 76 7.94 39.32 32.88
N ARG A 77 7.54 40.59 32.67
CA ARG A 77 7.26 41.14 31.35
C ARG A 77 8.46 40.98 30.43
N GLN A 78 9.66 41.33 30.90
CA GLN A 78 10.87 41.22 30.11
C GLN A 78 11.21 39.75 29.81
N SER A 79 11.06 38.86 30.79
CA SER A 79 11.23 37.41 30.59
C SER A 79 10.27 36.85 29.54
N LEU A 80 9.00 37.24 29.61
CA LEU A 80 7.98 36.82 28.64
C LEU A 80 8.32 37.32 27.23
N VAL A 81 8.70 38.59 27.10
CA VAL A 81 9.12 39.18 25.82
C VAL A 81 10.32 38.42 25.25
N TYR A 82 11.33 38.10 26.07
CA TYR A 82 12.47 37.30 25.61
C TYR A 82 12.09 35.89 25.18
N ASN A 83 11.27 35.18 25.96
CA ASN A 83 10.81 33.84 25.59
C ASN A 83 10.04 33.85 24.27
N HIS A 84 9.06 34.75 24.12
CA HIS A 84 8.30 34.87 22.88
C HIS A 84 9.18 35.25 21.69
N HIS A 85 10.12 36.20 21.85
CA HIS A 85 11.03 36.54 20.76
C HIS A 85 11.93 35.36 20.38
N HIS A 86 12.45 34.63 21.37
CA HIS A 86 13.29 33.47 21.10
C HIS A 86 12.50 32.36 20.40
N GLU A 87 11.27 32.09 20.82
CA GLU A 87 10.37 31.14 20.17
C GLU A 87 10.02 31.56 18.73
N LEU A 88 9.73 32.84 18.50
CA LEU A 88 9.46 33.36 17.15
C LEU A 88 10.68 33.22 16.24
N VAL A 89 11.88 33.51 16.75
CA VAL A 89 13.13 33.34 15.99
C VAL A 89 13.35 31.86 15.67
N SER A 90 13.19 30.96 16.64
CA SER A 90 13.33 29.51 16.44
C SER A 90 12.31 28.96 15.44
N ALA A 91 11.05 29.41 15.50
CA ALA A 91 10.02 29.06 14.54
C ALA A 91 10.34 29.57 13.14
N SER A 92 10.86 30.80 13.03
CA SER A 92 11.32 31.38 11.76
C SER A 92 12.47 30.59 11.14
N GLU A 93 13.45 30.19 11.96
CA GLU A 93 14.56 29.33 11.51
C GLU A 93 14.06 27.95 11.06
N THR A 94 13.09 27.37 11.77
CA THR A 94 12.46 26.11 11.37
C THR A 94 11.75 26.25 10.03
N MET A 95 10.98 27.32 9.80
CA MET A 95 10.35 27.59 8.51
C MET A 95 11.38 27.79 7.40
N LYS A 96 12.49 28.47 7.67
CA LYS A 96 13.59 28.64 6.72
C LYS A 96 14.20 27.30 6.33
N ASN A 97 14.53 26.44 7.29
CA ASN A 97 15.08 25.11 7.04
C ASN A 97 14.09 24.23 6.27
N MET A 98 12.80 24.27 6.62
CA MET A 98 11.76 23.57 5.88
C MET A 98 11.68 24.04 4.42
N LYS A 99 11.79 25.35 4.19
CA LYS A 99 11.82 25.92 2.84
C LYS A 99 13.05 25.45 2.04
N GLU A 100 14.24 25.52 2.63
CA GLU A 100 15.48 25.08 1.97
C GLU A 100 15.42 23.59 1.60
N GLN A 101 14.87 22.74 2.48
CA GLN A 101 14.65 21.33 2.19
C GLN A 101 13.63 21.10 1.07
N ALA A 102 12.54 21.88 1.06
CA ALA A 102 11.53 21.81 0.00
C ALA A 102 12.10 22.25 -1.35
N ASP A 103 12.89 23.32 -1.37
CA ASP A 103 13.55 23.82 -2.58
C ASP A 103 14.59 22.81 -3.09
N ALA A 104 15.31 22.10 -2.20
CA ALA A 104 16.24 21.03 -2.56
C ALA A 104 15.53 19.76 -3.09
N LEU A 105 14.27 19.52 -2.69
CA LEU A 105 13.50 18.37 -3.15
C LEU A 105 13.07 18.50 -4.61
N LEU A 106 12.79 19.73 -5.10
CA LEU A 106 12.32 19.98 -6.46
C LEU A 106 13.27 19.44 -7.56
N PRO A 107 14.59 19.70 -7.51
CA PRO A 107 15.54 19.08 -8.44
C PRO A 107 15.53 17.56 -8.40
N SER A 108 15.41 16.96 -7.21
CA SER A 108 15.39 15.50 -7.07
C SER A 108 14.13 14.87 -7.68
N MET A 109 12.98 15.55 -7.56
CA MET A 109 11.73 15.13 -8.19
C MET A 109 11.81 15.24 -9.72
N ASN A 110 12.40 16.33 -10.23
CA ASN A 110 12.64 16.49 -11.67
C ASN A 110 13.61 15.43 -12.22
N ALA A 111 14.67 15.11 -11.49
CA ALA A 111 15.60 14.04 -11.86
C ALA A 111 14.89 12.67 -11.88
N MET A 112 14.04 12.39 -10.89
CA MET A 112 13.23 11.18 -10.85
C MET A 112 12.24 11.13 -12.02
N GLN A 113 11.55 12.23 -12.33
CA GLN A 113 10.65 12.32 -13.48
C GLN A 113 11.38 12.05 -14.79
N SER A 114 12.56 12.63 -14.98
CA SER A 114 13.41 12.39 -16.16
C SER A 114 13.85 10.92 -16.25
N SER A 115 14.24 10.31 -15.12
CA SER A 115 14.57 8.88 -15.08
C SER A 115 13.37 8.01 -15.43
N LEU A 116 12.17 8.36 -14.96
CA LEU A 116 10.94 7.62 -15.24
C LEU A 116 10.53 7.78 -16.70
N GLN A 117 10.69 8.97 -17.30
CA GLN A 117 10.50 9.18 -18.73
C GLN A 117 11.50 8.37 -19.56
N SER A 118 12.76 8.28 -19.13
CA SER A 118 13.79 7.46 -19.78
C SER A 118 13.46 5.96 -19.69
N ILE A 119 12.95 5.51 -18.54
CA ILE A 119 12.46 4.13 -18.37
C ILE A 119 11.22 3.88 -19.24
N SER A 120 10.29 4.83 -19.32
CA SER A 120 9.11 4.71 -20.18
C SER A 120 9.50 4.64 -21.65
N SER A 121 10.41 5.50 -22.11
CA SER A 121 10.84 5.52 -23.52
C SER A 121 11.65 4.27 -23.88
N THR A 122 12.52 3.79 -22.98
CA THR A 122 13.23 2.52 -23.18
C THR A 122 12.28 1.33 -23.14
N SER A 123 11.28 1.34 -22.25
CA SER A 123 10.22 0.32 -22.23
C SER A 123 9.41 0.35 -23.51
N GLU A 124 9.02 1.52 -24.03
CA GLU A 124 8.33 1.66 -25.31
C GLU A 124 9.19 1.18 -26.49
N SER A 125 10.49 1.46 -26.46
CA SER A 125 11.43 0.97 -27.48
C SER A 125 11.69 -0.53 -27.40
N LEU A 126 11.61 -1.13 -26.22
CA LEU A 126 11.76 -2.58 -26.00
C LEU A 126 10.46 -3.35 -26.28
N VAL A 127 9.31 -2.69 -26.13
CA VAL A 127 8.03 -3.23 -26.59
C VAL A 127 8.05 -3.20 -28.12
N LEU A 128 8.42 -4.34 -28.70
CA LEU A 128 8.22 -4.63 -30.12
C LEU A 128 6.81 -4.15 -30.54
N PRO A 129 6.67 -3.42 -31.66
CA PRO A 129 5.39 -2.91 -32.12
C PRO A 129 4.30 -3.98 -31.97
N LYS A 130 3.15 -3.60 -31.42
CA LYS A 130 2.02 -4.53 -31.21
C LYS A 130 1.66 -5.28 -32.50
N GLU A 131 1.91 -4.68 -33.67
CA GLU A 131 1.77 -5.32 -34.97
C GLU A 131 2.77 -6.46 -35.22
N ILE A 132 4.01 -6.35 -34.76
CA ILE A 132 5.02 -7.42 -34.89
C ILE A 132 4.71 -8.54 -33.90
N THR A 133 4.29 -8.23 -32.67
CA THR A 133 3.91 -9.27 -31.70
C THR A 133 2.58 -9.96 -32.04
N GLN A 134 1.59 -9.26 -32.60
CA GLN A 134 0.37 -9.88 -33.14
C GLN A 134 0.63 -10.67 -34.42
N SER A 135 1.45 -10.15 -35.36
CA SER A 135 1.77 -10.88 -36.58
C SER A 135 2.66 -12.10 -36.34
N LEU A 136 3.59 -12.05 -35.37
CA LEU A 136 4.36 -13.22 -34.94
C LEU A 136 3.48 -14.21 -34.18
N ARG A 137 2.58 -13.76 -33.29
CA ARG A 137 1.65 -14.65 -32.60
C ARG A 137 0.66 -15.31 -33.56
N VAL A 138 0.18 -14.61 -34.59
CA VAL A 138 -0.73 -15.15 -35.60
C VAL A 138 0.00 -16.05 -36.62
N LYS A 139 1.23 -15.72 -37.03
CA LYS A 139 2.03 -16.59 -37.92
C LYS A 139 2.51 -17.86 -37.23
N GLN A 140 2.94 -17.79 -35.97
CA GLN A 140 3.38 -18.95 -35.20
C GLN A 140 2.19 -19.83 -34.77
N SER A 141 1.03 -19.25 -34.43
CA SER A 141 -0.16 -20.05 -34.11
C SER A 141 -0.82 -20.67 -35.34
N SER A 142 -0.82 -20.03 -36.52
CA SER A 142 -1.49 -20.58 -37.71
C SER A 142 -0.69 -21.68 -38.42
N ALA A 143 0.65 -21.59 -38.45
CA ALA A 143 1.49 -22.62 -39.05
C ALA A 143 1.70 -23.83 -38.13
N ASN A 144 1.91 -23.61 -36.82
CA ASN A 144 2.06 -24.74 -35.88
C ASN A 144 0.72 -25.39 -35.52
N SER A 145 -0.42 -24.67 -35.45
CA SER A 145 -1.69 -25.33 -35.11
C SER A 145 -2.21 -26.25 -36.22
N ARG A 146 -2.00 -25.90 -37.50
CA ARG A 146 -2.34 -26.78 -38.63
C ARG A 146 -1.45 -28.03 -38.65
N SER A 147 -0.14 -27.88 -38.50
CA SER A 147 0.73 -29.06 -38.47
C SER A 147 0.46 -29.95 -37.25
N HIS A 148 0.22 -29.38 -36.07
CA HIS A 148 -0.08 -30.16 -34.87
C HIS A 148 -1.46 -30.82 -34.95
N SER A 149 -2.47 -30.18 -35.53
CA SER A 149 -3.79 -30.79 -35.76
C SER A 149 -3.74 -31.89 -36.83
N ASP A 150 -2.96 -31.73 -37.90
CA ASP A 150 -2.76 -32.76 -38.91
C ASP A 150 -1.99 -33.98 -38.36
N ILE A 151 -1.00 -33.75 -37.50
CA ILE A 151 -0.27 -34.82 -36.80
C ILE A 151 -1.19 -35.55 -35.81
N LEU A 152 -1.97 -34.81 -35.02
CA LEU A 152 -2.94 -35.39 -34.08
C LEU A 152 -4.03 -36.18 -34.81
N ALA A 153 -4.55 -35.67 -35.92
CA ALA A 153 -5.57 -36.36 -36.73
C ALA A 153 -5.03 -37.69 -37.29
N LYS A 154 -3.75 -37.73 -37.71
CA LYS A 154 -3.10 -38.97 -38.16
C LYS A 154 -2.76 -39.92 -37.02
N ALA A 155 -2.51 -39.41 -35.81
CA ALA A 155 -2.15 -40.22 -34.65
C ALA A 155 -3.36 -40.76 -33.85
N GLN A 156 -4.51 -40.09 -33.93
CA GLN A 156 -5.75 -40.44 -33.24
C GLN A 156 -6.21 -41.89 -33.46
N PRO A 157 -6.24 -42.46 -34.68
CA PRO A 157 -6.67 -43.85 -34.87
C PRO A 157 -5.74 -44.89 -34.22
N VAL A 158 -4.46 -44.56 -34.03
CA VAL A 158 -3.46 -45.45 -33.40
C VAL A 158 -3.61 -45.42 -31.87
N ILE A 159 -3.90 -44.25 -31.30
CA ILE A 159 -4.11 -44.08 -29.86
C ILE A 159 -5.44 -44.71 -29.41
N GLU A 160 -6.47 -44.66 -30.25
CA GLU A 160 -7.80 -45.22 -29.94
C GLU A 160 -7.88 -46.75 -30.18
N LEU A 161 -6.82 -47.34 -30.74
CA LEU A 161 -6.75 -48.75 -31.14
C LEU A 161 -7.09 -49.73 -30.00
N PRO A 162 -6.51 -49.61 -28.78
CA PRO A 162 -6.83 -50.53 -27.68
C PRO A 162 -8.30 -50.47 -27.27
N GLN A 163 -8.93 -49.29 -27.34
CA GLN A 163 -10.35 -49.13 -27.03
C GLN A 163 -11.22 -49.77 -28.12
N ARG A 164 -10.91 -49.50 -29.39
CA ARG A 164 -11.64 -50.10 -30.52
C ARG A 164 -11.55 -51.61 -30.58
N LEU A 165 -10.40 -52.20 -30.20
CA LEU A 165 -10.26 -53.65 -30.11
C LEU A 165 -11.11 -54.24 -28.99
N ARG A 166 -11.17 -53.57 -27.82
CA ARG A 166 -12.04 -53.99 -26.72
C ARG A 166 -13.51 -53.92 -27.14
N ASP A 167 -13.92 -52.83 -27.79
CA ASP A 167 -15.30 -52.67 -28.26
C ASP A 167 -15.67 -53.70 -29.34
N ALA A 168 -14.76 -54.01 -30.27
CA ALA A 168 -15.00 -55.04 -31.29
C ALA A 168 -15.14 -56.46 -30.70
N VAL A 169 -14.41 -56.76 -29.62
CA VAL A 169 -14.52 -58.03 -28.88
C VAL A 169 -15.80 -58.06 -28.04
N LEU A 170 -16.21 -56.93 -27.44
CA LEU A 170 -17.40 -56.86 -26.58
C LEU A 170 -18.72 -56.83 -27.36
N LEU A 171 -18.80 -56.13 -28.49
CA LEU A 171 -20.01 -56.04 -29.32
C LEU A 171 -20.15 -57.18 -30.33
N GLY A 172 -19.07 -57.91 -30.61
CA GLY A 172 -19.05 -58.97 -31.61
C GLY A 172 -19.60 -60.29 -31.08
N ASN A 173 -20.30 -61.04 -31.94
CA ASN A 173 -20.71 -62.41 -31.68
C ASN A 173 -19.47 -63.32 -31.69
N GLY A 174 -18.75 -63.39 -30.56
CA GLY A 174 -17.59 -64.26 -30.34
C GLY A 174 -16.57 -64.24 -31.49
N GLN A 175 -16.61 -65.27 -32.34
CA GLN A 175 -15.71 -65.47 -33.48
C GLN A 175 -15.75 -64.31 -34.49
N GLU A 176 -16.92 -63.70 -34.74
CA GLU A 176 -17.04 -62.57 -35.67
C GLU A 176 -16.44 -61.27 -35.11
N GLY A 177 -16.49 -61.08 -33.79
CA GLY A 177 -15.82 -59.96 -33.11
C GLY A 177 -14.31 -60.11 -33.16
N LEU A 178 -13.83 -61.35 -32.97
CA LEU A 178 -12.42 -61.69 -32.95
C LEU A 178 -11.77 -61.54 -34.34
N THR A 179 -12.44 -61.96 -35.41
CA THR A 179 -11.93 -61.76 -36.78
C THR A 179 -11.88 -60.29 -37.18
N LYS A 180 -12.88 -59.48 -36.78
CA LYS A 180 -12.86 -58.02 -36.99
C LYS A 180 -11.73 -57.35 -36.20
N ALA A 181 -11.54 -57.73 -34.94
CA ALA A 181 -10.46 -57.22 -34.09
C ALA A 181 -9.08 -57.59 -34.66
N GLN A 182 -8.88 -58.82 -35.14
CA GLN A 182 -7.64 -59.26 -35.78
C GLN A 182 -7.37 -58.52 -37.10
N GLY A 183 -8.40 -58.26 -37.91
CA GLY A 183 -8.26 -57.46 -39.13
C GLY A 183 -7.84 -56.02 -38.86
N LEU A 184 -8.46 -55.38 -37.85
CA LEU A 184 -8.08 -54.02 -37.41
C LEU A 184 -6.64 -53.98 -36.87
N TRP A 185 -6.28 -54.96 -36.04
CA TRP A 185 -4.91 -55.13 -35.55
C TRP A 185 -3.89 -55.28 -36.69
N GLY A 186 -4.13 -56.18 -37.65
CA GLY A 186 -3.17 -56.45 -38.72
C GLY A 186 -2.86 -55.22 -39.59
N SER A 187 -3.86 -54.37 -39.85
CA SER A 187 -3.65 -53.12 -40.61
C SER A 187 -2.78 -52.11 -39.86
N LEU A 188 -2.88 -52.06 -38.54
CA LEU A 188 -2.26 -51.03 -37.70
C LEU A 188 -0.98 -51.53 -37.02
N GLU A 189 -0.72 -52.84 -37.00
CA GLU A 189 0.52 -53.44 -36.49
C GLU A 189 1.74 -52.93 -37.27
N SER A 190 1.65 -52.81 -38.59
CA SER A 190 2.73 -52.25 -39.42
C SER A 190 3.01 -50.78 -39.11
N VAL A 191 1.98 -50.00 -38.77
CA VAL A 191 2.12 -48.58 -38.40
C VAL A 191 2.79 -48.46 -37.03
N LEU A 192 2.37 -49.28 -36.06
CA LEU A 192 2.98 -49.33 -34.74
C LEU A 192 4.44 -49.83 -34.79
N ALA A 193 4.76 -50.79 -35.65
CA ALA A 193 6.13 -51.26 -35.86
C ALA A 193 7.03 -50.14 -36.43
N ASN A 194 6.54 -49.41 -37.42
CA ASN A 194 7.27 -48.25 -37.96
C ASN A 194 7.45 -47.14 -36.91
N TRP A 195 6.49 -46.97 -35.98
CA TRP A 195 6.60 -46.02 -34.88
C TRP A 195 7.55 -46.49 -33.79
N ASP A 196 7.67 -47.80 -33.61
CA ASP A 196 8.65 -48.41 -32.70
C ASP A 196 10.08 -48.23 -33.23
N GLU A 197 10.29 -48.48 -34.53
CA GLU A 197 11.57 -48.21 -35.21
C GLU A 197 11.94 -46.72 -35.17
N ALA A 198 10.95 -45.83 -35.27
CA ALA A 198 11.13 -44.39 -35.12
C ALA A 198 11.32 -43.92 -33.66
N GLY A 199 11.24 -44.83 -32.67
CA GLY A 199 11.49 -44.52 -31.26
C GLY A 199 10.41 -43.66 -30.59
N VAL A 200 9.17 -43.67 -31.10
CA VAL A 200 8.07 -42.89 -30.52
C VAL A 200 7.71 -43.45 -29.14
N LYS A 201 7.79 -42.60 -28.10
CA LYS A 201 7.46 -42.98 -26.73
C LYS A 201 5.99 -43.41 -26.62
N GLY A 202 5.74 -44.59 -26.06
CA GLY A 202 4.39 -45.16 -25.86
C GLY A 202 3.91 -46.12 -26.96
N ALA A 203 4.59 -46.20 -28.12
CA ALA A 203 4.21 -47.13 -29.19
C ALA A 203 4.29 -48.60 -28.74
N LYS A 204 5.35 -48.99 -28.01
CA LYS A 204 5.50 -50.34 -27.42
C LYS A 204 4.42 -50.67 -26.41
N GLU A 205 3.97 -49.70 -25.63
CA GLU A 205 2.96 -49.88 -24.59
C GLU A 205 1.59 -50.16 -25.20
N ILE A 206 1.19 -49.34 -26.18
CA ILE A 206 -0.04 -49.53 -26.96
C ILE A 206 -0.02 -50.89 -27.68
N MET A 207 1.12 -51.26 -28.27
CA MET A 207 1.30 -52.56 -28.94
C MET A 207 1.10 -53.74 -27.96
N ASN A 208 1.64 -53.64 -26.75
CA ASN A 208 1.50 -54.67 -25.72
C ASN A 208 0.06 -54.77 -25.19
N GLU A 209 -0.61 -53.64 -24.95
CA GLU A 209 -2.01 -53.61 -24.52
C GLU A 209 -2.94 -54.27 -25.54
N CYS A 210 -2.76 -54.00 -26.82
CA CYS A 210 -3.58 -54.58 -27.87
C CYS A 210 -3.37 -56.09 -28.00
N ARG A 211 -2.13 -56.56 -27.88
CA ARG A 211 -1.81 -57.99 -27.83
C ARG A 211 -2.42 -58.68 -26.61
N GLN A 212 -2.48 -57.99 -25.47
CA GLN A 212 -3.13 -58.50 -24.27
C GLN A 212 -4.65 -58.61 -24.45
N VAL A 213 -5.30 -57.62 -25.06
CA VAL A 213 -6.74 -57.65 -25.35
C VAL A 213 -7.08 -58.81 -26.30
N LEU A 214 -6.30 -59.02 -27.36
CA LEU A 214 -6.52 -60.16 -28.27
C LEU A 214 -6.29 -61.51 -27.58
N ARG A 215 -5.30 -61.60 -26.67
CA ARG A 215 -5.06 -62.82 -25.89
C ARG A 215 -6.21 -63.12 -24.92
N GLN A 216 -6.74 -62.10 -24.26
CA GLN A 216 -7.90 -62.21 -23.38
C GLN A 216 -9.16 -62.59 -24.13
N ALA A 217 -9.31 -62.15 -25.38
CA ALA A 217 -10.44 -62.52 -26.24
C ALA A 217 -10.38 -63.96 -26.77
N GLN A 218 -9.19 -64.58 -26.78
CA GLN A 218 -8.96 -65.95 -27.26
C GLN A 218 -9.06 -67.03 -26.15
N GLN A 219 -9.04 -66.61 -24.89
CA GLN A 219 -9.23 -67.48 -23.71
C GLN A 219 -10.71 -67.63 -23.39
#